data_AF-A0A836ZTV7-F1
#
_entry.id   AF-A0A836ZTV7-F1
#
_cell.length_a   1.000
_cell.length_b   1.000
_cell.length_c   1.000
_cell.angle_alpha   90.00
_cell.angle_beta   90.00
_cell.angle_gamma   90.00
#
_symmetry.space_group_name_H-M   'P 1'
#
loop_
_entity.id
_entity.type
_entity.pdbx_description
1 polymer ?
#
loop_
_entity_poly.entity_id
_entity_poly.type
_entity_poly.pdbx_seq_one_letter_code
_entity_poly.pdbx_strand_id
1 'polypeptide(L)'
;MTAGMEERRVARFEEAVDALLAGAEEGAIRKVIYDDAKRTLGDAVYKGFDNVRGPYFHGGRWESLPEDVRNLDEKLGIPSSLHDVLALHKRLSKTTVEHPVVDAMKRFAAEALPLAEAAAALKDKLVKGRVVNPEGPAKPVNPNKVIGTCPCCSRGIAVTGGTMAHHGYERPGTGYQTDSCAGIRFKPLEVSSEGLAWLVETTQQHLDQLRKTYEGRESIRSLVRIDRRNQRVEVTPDMPEWRREFASWVATTERDIRWLESDLER
;
A
#
# COMPACT_ATOMS: atom_id res chain seq x y z
N MET A 1 -18.93 -13.63 18.27
CA MET A 1 -18.13 -14.09 17.11
C MET A 1 -18.54 -15.54 16.86
N THR A 2 -18.72 -15.98 15.62
CA THR A 2 -19.10 -17.37 15.33
C THR A 2 -17.86 -18.27 15.42
N ALA A 3 -18.00 -19.51 15.90
CA ALA A 3 -16.88 -20.44 16.10
C ALA A 3 -15.97 -20.59 14.86
N GLY A 4 -16.55 -20.66 13.66
CA GLY A 4 -15.79 -20.74 12.40
C GLY A 4 -15.02 -19.47 12.00
N MET A 5 -15.25 -18.31 12.63
CA MET A 5 -14.39 -17.13 12.44
C MET A 5 -13.13 -17.19 13.30
N GLU A 6 -13.20 -17.85 14.45
CA GLU A 6 -12.09 -17.97 15.39
C GLU A 6 -11.10 -19.03 14.93
N GLU A 7 -11.61 -20.20 14.49
CA GLU A 7 -10.80 -21.27 13.87
C GLU A 7 -9.96 -20.76 12.69
N ARG A 8 -10.57 -19.98 11.79
CA ARG A 8 -9.86 -19.38 10.64
C ARG A 8 -8.78 -18.38 11.04
N ARG A 9 -8.93 -17.70 12.19
CA ARG A 9 -7.93 -16.77 12.70
C ARG A 9 -6.76 -17.51 13.34
N VAL A 10 -7.03 -18.61 14.04
CA VAL A 10 -6.00 -19.48 14.61
C VAL A 10 -5.18 -20.12 13.50
N ALA A 11 -5.83 -20.71 12.49
CA ALA A 11 -5.15 -21.32 11.35
C ALA A 11 -4.22 -20.32 10.64
N ARG A 12 -4.67 -19.08 10.39
CA ARG A 12 -3.83 -18.03 9.79
C ARG A 12 -2.65 -17.62 10.67
N PHE A 13 -2.83 -17.64 11.99
CA PHE A 13 -1.75 -17.36 12.92
C PHE A 13 -0.69 -18.47 12.86
N GLU A 14 -1.12 -19.72 12.92
CA GLU A 14 -0.24 -20.90 12.80
C GLU A 14 0.51 -20.90 11.47
N GLU A 15 -0.18 -20.71 10.34
CA GLU A 15 0.44 -20.58 9.01
C GLU A 15 1.49 -19.47 8.95
N ALA A 16 1.24 -18.33 9.59
CA ALA A 16 2.18 -17.22 9.63
C ALA A 16 3.41 -17.52 10.51
N VAL A 17 3.24 -18.25 11.63
CA VAL A 17 4.35 -18.72 12.46
C VAL A 17 5.19 -19.72 11.69
N ASP A 18 4.56 -20.73 11.08
CA ASP A 18 5.23 -21.77 10.29
C ASP A 18 6.03 -21.17 9.13
N ALA A 19 5.48 -20.16 8.46
CA ALA A 19 6.17 -19.45 7.38
C ALA A 19 7.45 -18.75 7.86
N LEU A 20 7.45 -18.15 9.06
CA LEU A 20 8.66 -17.55 9.63
C LEU A 20 9.66 -18.61 10.09
N LEU A 21 9.20 -19.71 10.69
CA LEU A 21 10.06 -20.82 11.12
C LEU A 21 10.76 -21.47 9.92
N ALA A 22 10.01 -21.83 8.88
CA ALA A 22 10.58 -22.38 7.64
C ALA A 22 11.61 -21.41 7.03
N GLY A 23 11.30 -20.11 6.98
CA GLY A 23 12.24 -19.11 6.50
C GLY A 23 13.51 -18.98 7.36
N ALA A 24 13.38 -19.17 8.68
CA ALA A 24 14.51 -19.15 9.60
C ALA A 24 15.43 -20.38 9.41
N GLU A 25 14.83 -21.56 9.24
CA GLU A 25 15.52 -22.83 8.98
C GLU A 25 16.21 -22.84 7.61
N GLU A 26 15.51 -22.43 6.55
CA GLU A 26 16.04 -22.33 5.18
C GLU A 26 17.08 -21.21 5.02
N GLY A 27 17.13 -20.26 5.98
CA GLY A 27 18.00 -19.10 5.90
C GLY A 27 17.58 -18.08 4.83
N ALA A 28 16.38 -18.22 4.26
CA ALA A 28 15.82 -17.34 3.24
C ALA A 28 14.29 -17.33 3.35
N ILE A 29 13.66 -16.17 3.13
CA ILE A 29 12.21 -16.08 3.04
C ILE A 29 11.80 -15.09 1.95
N ARG A 30 10.75 -15.41 1.20
CA ARG A 30 10.23 -14.51 0.17
C ARG A 30 9.63 -13.27 0.83
N LYS A 31 9.93 -12.09 0.28
CA LYS A 31 9.41 -10.82 0.83
C LYS A 31 7.88 -10.81 0.95
N VAL A 32 7.16 -11.35 -0.03
CA VAL A 32 5.69 -11.39 0.00
C VAL A 32 5.15 -12.25 1.14
N ILE A 33 5.79 -13.40 1.41
CA ILE A 33 5.41 -14.31 2.50
C ILE A 33 5.73 -13.65 3.84
N TYR A 34 6.94 -13.07 3.95
CA TYR A 34 7.35 -12.34 5.14
C TYR A 34 6.42 -11.17 5.46
N ASP A 35 6.05 -10.35 4.47
CA ASP A 35 5.15 -9.20 4.67
C ASP A 35 3.76 -9.65 5.13
N ASP A 36 3.24 -10.75 4.57
CA ASP A 36 1.93 -11.30 4.94
C ASP A 36 1.94 -11.89 6.36
N ALA A 37 2.95 -12.71 6.68
CA ALA A 37 3.16 -13.24 8.03
C ALA A 37 3.32 -12.12 9.06
N LYS A 38 4.16 -11.11 8.76
CA LYS A 38 4.37 -9.95 9.64
C LYS A 38 3.07 -9.19 9.89
N ARG A 39 2.22 -9.02 8.88
CA ARG A 39 0.91 -8.36 9.05
C ARG A 39 0.00 -9.16 9.96
N THR A 40 -0.17 -10.46 9.69
CA THR A 40 -1.03 -11.35 10.48
C THR A 40 -0.60 -11.39 11.94
N LEU A 41 0.70 -11.54 12.18
CA LEU A 41 1.27 -11.61 13.53
C LEU A 41 1.28 -10.24 14.21
N GLY A 42 1.46 -9.14 13.48
CA GLY A 42 1.32 -7.78 14.00
C GLY A 42 -0.09 -7.50 14.52
N ASP A 43 -1.11 -7.90 13.76
CA ASP A 43 -2.51 -7.79 14.20
C ASP A 43 -2.79 -8.65 15.44
N ALA A 44 -2.18 -9.84 15.53
CA ALA A 44 -2.27 -10.70 16.71
C ALA A 44 -1.62 -10.05 17.94
N VAL A 45 -0.43 -9.44 17.77
CA VAL A 45 0.26 -8.69 18.82
C VAL A 45 -0.58 -7.52 19.33
N TYR A 46 -1.12 -6.71 18.42
CA TYR A 46 -1.96 -5.56 18.77
C TYR A 46 -3.16 -6.00 19.62
N LYS A 47 -3.91 -7.01 19.15
CA LYS A 47 -5.10 -7.50 19.85
C LYS A 47 -4.75 -8.20 21.16
N GLY A 48 -3.67 -8.98 21.18
CA GLY A 48 -3.19 -9.66 22.37
C GLY A 48 -2.79 -8.68 23.47
N PHE A 49 -2.02 -7.65 23.11
CA PHE A 49 -1.61 -6.62 24.06
C PHE A 49 -2.80 -5.80 24.57
N ASP A 50 -3.72 -5.40 23.68
CA ASP A 50 -4.93 -4.69 24.09
C ASP A 50 -5.83 -5.53 25.01
N ASN A 51 -5.94 -6.85 24.75
CA ASN A 51 -6.68 -7.76 25.63
C ASN A 51 -6.03 -7.93 27.00
N VAL A 52 -4.69 -7.92 27.08
CA VAL A 52 -3.94 -8.03 28.35
C VAL A 52 -4.11 -6.76 29.19
N ARG A 53 -4.00 -5.58 28.56
CA ARG A 53 -4.07 -4.30 29.27
C ARG A 53 -5.51 -3.83 29.51
N GLY A 54 -6.42 -4.13 28.60
CA GLY A 54 -7.78 -3.58 28.55
C GLY A 54 -8.60 -3.78 29.82
N PRO A 55 -8.54 -4.93 30.51
CA PRO A 55 -9.18 -5.13 31.80
C PRO A 55 -8.75 -4.13 32.89
N TYR A 56 -7.62 -3.43 32.73
CA TYR A 56 -7.14 -2.45 33.71
C TYR A 56 -7.42 -1.01 33.31
N PHE A 57 -7.37 -0.70 32.01
CA PHE A 57 -7.49 0.68 31.52
C PHE A 57 -8.88 1.05 30.97
N HIS A 58 -9.63 0.08 30.42
CA HIS A 58 -10.93 0.35 29.78
C HIS A 58 -12.08 0.39 30.78
N GLY A 59 -13.19 1.02 30.39
CA GLY A 59 -14.43 1.04 31.17
C GLY A 59 -14.40 1.99 32.39
N GLY A 60 -13.73 3.14 32.28
CA GLY A 60 -13.65 4.15 33.35
C GLY A 60 -12.70 3.78 34.49
N ARG A 61 -11.82 2.80 34.29
CA ARG A 61 -10.81 2.39 35.28
C ARG A 61 -9.52 3.20 35.18
N TRP A 62 -9.33 3.96 34.10
CA TRP A 62 -8.16 4.79 33.85
C TRP A 62 -7.82 5.72 35.03
N GLU A 63 -8.83 6.45 35.51
CA GLU A 63 -8.68 7.45 36.58
C GLU A 63 -8.33 6.81 37.93
N SER A 64 -8.68 5.52 38.12
CA SER A 64 -8.41 4.78 39.35
C SER A 64 -6.98 4.25 39.48
N LEU A 65 -6.20 4.27 38.38
CA LEU A 65 -4.84 3.75 38.38
C LEU A 65 -3.85 4.75 39.00
N PRO A 66 -2.72 4.26 39.54
CA PRO A 66 -1.60 5.12 39.92
C PRO A 66 -1.08 5.95 38.74
N GLU A 67 -0.61 7.17 39.02
CA GLU A 67 -0.16 8.12 37.99
C GLU A 67 1.05 7.61 37.21
N ASP A 68 1.99 6.95 37.89
CA ASP A 68 3.17 6.33 37.30
C ASP A 68 2.80 5.17 36.34
N VAL A 69 1.77 4.39 36.65
CA VAL A 69 1.23 3.33 35.79
C VAL A 69 0.61 3.94 34.51
N ARG A 70 -0.20 4.99 34.65
CA ARG A 70 -0.76 5.71 33.49
C ARG A 70 0.32 6.31 32.60
N ASN A 71 1.26 7.03 33.21
CA ASN A 71 2.37 7.65 32.50
C ASN A 71 3.26 6.62 31.78
N LEU A 72 3.43 5.44 32.37
CA LEU A 72 4.13 4.33 31.72
C LEU A 72 3.35 3.84 30.50
N ASP A 73 2.06 3.55 30.64
CA ASP A 73 1.21 3.07 29.56
C ASP A 73 1.16 4.03 28.36
N GLU A 74 0.99 5.34 28.61
CA GLU A 74 1.03 6.38 27.56
C GLU A 74 2.37 6.39 26.81
N LYS A 75 3.48 6.21 27.53
CA LYS A 75 4.83 6.15 26.92
C LYS A 75 5.06 4.87 26.13
N LEU A 76 4.45 3.76 26.54
CA LEU A 76 4.58 2.47 25.84
C LEU A 76 3.75 2.48 24.56
N GLY A 77 2.50 2.94 24.62
CA GLY A 77 1.52 2.80 23.54
C GLY A 77 1.14 1.33 23.30
N ILE A 78 0.27 1.10 22.30
CA ILE A 78 -0.09 -0.26 21.88
C ILE A 78 0.84 -0.68 20.74
N PRO A 79 1.57 -1.82 20.85
CA PRO A 79 2.40 -2.32 19.76
C PRO A 79 1.52 -2.69 18.56
N SER A 80 1.88 -2.20 17.39
CA SER A 80 1.13 -2.41 16.14
C SER A 80 1.79 -3.44 15.22
N SER A 81 3.00 -3.88 15.57
CA SER A 81 3.80 -4.79 14.78
C SER A 81 4.75 -5.61 15.64
N LEU A 82 5.26 -6.72 15.09
CA LEU A 82 6.34 -7.51 15.71
C LEU A 82 7.58 -6.67 16.03
N HIS A 83 7.88 -5.65 15.22
CA HIS A 83 9.04 -4.78 15.48
C HIS A 83 8.88 -3.97 16.78
N ASP A 84 7.65 -3.54 17.07
CA ASP A 84 7.36 -2.74 18.26
C ASP A 84 7.53 -3.56 19.55
N VAL A 85 7.36 -4.89 19.48
CA VAL A 85 7.56 -5.82 20.60
C VAL A 85 8.98 -5.76 21.14
N LEU A 86 9.99 -5.61 20.27
CA LEU A 86 11.39 -5.48 20.69
C LEU A 86 11.59 -4.25 21.58
N ALA A 87 11.01 -3.11 21.18
CA ALA A 87 11.08 -1.87 21.93
C ALA A 87 10.25 -1.94 23.22
N LEU A 88 9.07 -2.54 23.16
CA LEU A 88 8.17 -2.77 24.29
C LEU A 88 8.87 -3.60 25.38
N HIS A 89 9.42 -4.76 25.02
CA HIS A 89 10.13 -5.64 25.95
C HIS A 89 11.32 -4.93 26.61
N LYS A 90 12.10 -4.18 25.84
CA LYS A 90 13.23 -3.39 26.35
C LYS A 90 12.81 -2.28 27.33
N ARG A 91 11.64 -1.66 27.12
CA ARG A 91 11.13 -0.60 28.02
C ARG A 91 10.55 -1.21 29.30
N LEU A 92 9.78 -2.30 29.17
CA LEU A 92 9.18 -3.01 30.30
C LEU A 92 10.22 -3.70 31.20
N SER A 93 11.35 -4.17 30.65
CA SER A 93 12.44 -4.75 31.45
C SER A 93 13.23 -3.70 32.26
N LYS A 94 13.12 -2.42 31.92
CA LYS A 94 13.82 -1.31 32.58
C LYS A 94 12.95 -0.51 33.55
N THR A 95 11.64 -0.76 33.55
CA THR A 95 10.73 -0.03 34.44
C THR A 95 10.82 -0.56 35.86
N THR A 96 10.72 0.35 36.83
CA THR A 96 10.61 0.04 38.26
C THR A 96 9.17 0.19 38.77
N VAL A 97 8.23 0.48 37.88
CA VAL A 97 6.80 0.59 38.24
C VAL A 97 6.25 -0.80 38.53
N GLU A 98 5.69 -0.97 39.72
CA GLU A 98 5.13 -2.22 40.21
C GLU A 98 3.60 -2.13 40.20
N HIS A 99 2.95 -2.91 39.34
CA HIS A 99 1.49 -3.02 39.27
C HIS A 99 1.11 -4.30 38.53
N PRO A 100 -0.01 -4.98 38.87
CA PRO A 100 -0.43 -6.20 38.19
C PRO A 100 -0.55 -6.08 36.67
N VAL A 101 -0.95 -4.91 36.17
CA VAL A 101 -0.99 -4.66 34.71
C VAL A 101 0.39 -4.63 34.07
N VAL A 102 1.39 -4.09 34.77
CA VAL A 102 2.78 -4.02 34.29
C VAL A 102 3.37 -5.43 34.25
N ASP A 103 3.05 -6.28 35.24
CA ASP A 103 3.44 -7.69 35.21
C ASP A 103 2.80 -8.45 34.05
N ALA A 104 1.52 -8.20 33.78
CA ALA A 104 0.83 -8.81 32.65
C ALA A 104 1.44 -8.36 31.31
N MET A 105 1.74 -7.07 31.17
CA MET A 105 2.47 -6.53 30.00
C MET A 105 3.87 -7.14 29.85
N LYS A 106 4.63 -7.28 30.95
CA LYS A 106 5.96 -7.90 30.96
C LYS A 106 5.90 -9.34 30.46
N ARG A 107 4.93 -10.14 30.95
CA ARG A 107 4.71 -11.54 30.52
C ARG A 107 4.40 -11.61 29.03
N PHE A 108 3.43 -10.82 28.57
CA PHE A 108 3.08 -10.77 27.14
C PHE A 108 4.29 -10.41 26.27
N ALA A 109 5.03 -9.36 26.64
CA ALA A 109 6.20 -8.92 25.88
C ALA A 109 7.31 -9.97 25.86
N ALA A 110 7.47 -10.76 26.94
CA ALA A 110 8.42 -11.86 26.98
C ALA A 110 7.98 -13.05 26.12
N GLU A 111 6.69 -13.41 26.12
CA GLU A 111 6.14 -14.50 25.30
C GLU A 111 6.20 -14.17 23.79
N ALA A 112 5.95 -12.91 23.42
CA ALA A 112 5.99 -12.47 22.03
C ALA A 112 7.42 -12.19 21.51
N LEU A 113 8.42 -12.09 22.40
CA LEU A 113 9.79 -11.71 22.05
C LEU A 113 10.45 -12.66 21.04
N PRO A 114 10.42 -14.00 21.20
CA PRO A 114 11.10 -14.90 20.27
C PRO A 114 10.59 -14.76 18.82
N LEU A 115 9.29 -14.53 18.66
CA LEU A 115 8.68 -14.32 17.36
C LEU A 115 9.13 -12.99 16.71
N ALA A 116 9.25 -11.94 17.52
CA ALA A 116 9.75 -10.64 17.08
C ALA A 116 11.22 -10.70 16.65
N GLU A 117 12.04 -11.44 17.41
CA GLU A 117 13.46 -11.67 17.10
C GLU A 117 13.63 -12.50 15.82
N ALA A 118 12.86 -13.58 15.65
CA ALA A 118 12.86 -14.39 14.44
C ALA A 118 12.51 -13.56 13.19
N ALA A 119 11.46 -12.73 13.27
CA ALA A 119 11.09 -11.84 12.18
C ALA A 119 12.20 -10.80 11.89
N ALA A 120 12.83 -10.24 12.92
CA ALA A 120 13.94 -9.30 12.74
C ALA A 120 15.16 -9.95 12.07
N ALA A 121 15.53 -11.16 12.48
CA ALA A 121 16.65 -11.92 11.92
C ALA A 121 16.45 -12.30 10.44
N LEU A 122 15.20 -12.41 9.99
CA LEU A 122 14.85 -12.72 8.60
C LEU A 122 14.94 -11.53 7.65
N LYS A 123 15.05 -10.30 8.15
CA LYS A 123 15.02 -9.09 7.33
C LYS A 123 16.13 -9.02 6.28
N ASP A 124 17.32 -9.50 6.63
CA ASP A 124 18.47 -9.52 5.71
C ASP A 124 18.49 -10.78 4.82
N LYS A 125 17.52 -11.68 5.02
CA LYS A 125 17.32 -12.94 4.29
C LYS A 125 16.14 -12.86 3.31
N LEU A 126 15.65 -11.64 3.04
CA LEU A 126 14.49 -11.40 2.20
C LEU A 126 14.81 -11.56 0.71
N VAL A 127 14.24 -12.59 0.10
CA VAL A 127 14.35 -12.81 -1.34
C VAL A 127 13.20 -12.11 -2.06
N LYS A 128 13.53 -11.16 -2.95
CA LYS A 128 12.56 -10.47 -3.82
C LYS A 128 12.21 -11.35 -5.03
N GLY A 129 11.05 -11.08 -5.64
CA GLY A 129 10.61 -11.77 -6.85
C GLY A 129 9.67 -12.96 -6.58
N ARG A 130 9.13 -13.53 -7.66
CA ARG A 130 8.23 -14.69 -7.61
C ARG A 130 9.03 -15.97 -7.34
N VAL A 131 8.38 -16.98 -6.79
CA VAL A 131 8.90 -18.36 -6.83
C VAL A 131 9.02 -18.74 -8.30
N VAL A 132 10.23 -18.67 -8.83
CA VAL A 132 10.58 -19.40 -10.05
C VAL A 132 10.82 -20.80 -9.54
N ASN A 133 9.91 -21.73 -9.81
CA ASN A 133 10.16 -23.13 -9.50
C ASN A 133 11.28 -23.59 -10.44
N PRO A 134 12.54 -23.75 -9.99
CA PRO A 134 13.66 -24.05 -10.87
C PRO A 134 13.58 -25.49 -11.40
N GLU A 135 12.92 -26.35 -10.63
CA GLU A 135 12.71 -27.78 -10.91
C GLU A 135 11.36 -28.06 -11.58
N GLY A 136 10.43 -27.09 -11.52
CA GLY A 136 9.18 -27.16 -12.25
C GLY A 136 9.44 -27.00 -13.75
N PRO A 137 8.73 -27.73 -14.63
CA PRO A 137 8.85 -27.49 -16.06
C PRO A 137 8.55 -26.00 -16.31
N ALA A 138 9.44 -25.34 -17.06
CA ALA A 138 9.17 -24.00 -17.55
C ALA A 138 7.74 -23.99 -18.10
N LYS A 139 6.91 -23.04 -17.66
CA LYS A 139 5.53 -22.97 -18.14
C LYS A 139 5.58 -23.04 -19.66
N PRO A 140 4.88 -23.99 -20.30
CA PRO A 140 4.97 -24.18 -21.73
C PRO A 140 4.67 -22.83 -22.39
N VAL A 141 5.66 -22.31 -23.13
CA VAL A 141 5.46 -21.09 -23.90
C VAL A 141 4.42 -21.46 -24.93
N ASN A 142 3.25 -20.81 -24.88
CA ASN A 142 2.20 -21.07 -25.85
C ASN A 142 2.78 -20.81 -27.25
N PRO A 143 2.96 -21.84 -28.08
CA PRO A 143 3.61 -21.70 -29.40
C PRO A 143 2.76 -20.84 -30.34
N ASN A 144 1.46 -20.70 -30.07
CA ASN A 144 0.53 -19.89 -30.83
C ASN A 144 0.36 -18.48 -30.24
N LYS A 145 1.23 -18.05 -29.32
CA LYS A 145 1.18 -16.70 -28.76
C LYS A 145 1.58 -15.68 -29.82
N VAL A 146 0.58 -14.99 -30.36
CA VAL A 146 0.80 -13.82 -31.22
C VAL A 146 1.14 -12.61 -30.35
N ILE A 147 2.28 -11.99 -30.61
CA ILE A 147 2.67 -10.71 -30.04
C ILE A 147 2.48 -9.63 -31.10
N GLY A 148 1.93 -8.48 -30.71
CA GLY A 148 1.87 -7.30 -31.55
C GLY A 148 2.27 -6.05 -30.76
N THR A 149 2.47 -4.94 -31.48
CA THR A 149 2.85 -3.68 -30.87
C THR A 149 1.62 -2.91 -30.42
N CYS A 150 1.52 -2.62 -29.13
CA CYS A 150 0.39 -1.86 -28.59
C CYS A 150 0.39 -0.43 -29.16
N PRO A 151 -0.73 0.06 -29.72
CA PRO A 151 -0.79 1.41 -30.30
C PRO A 151 -0.74 2.54 -29.28
N CYS A 152 -0.88 2.24 -27.98
CA CYS A 152 -0.84 3.27 -26.94
C CYS A 152 0.51 3.38 -26.22
N CYS A 153 1.15 2.27 -25.89
CA CYS A 153 2.42 2.26 -25.14
C CYS A 153 3.61 1.72 -25.94
N SER A 154 3.39 1.33 -27.20
CA SER A 154 4.42 0.84 -28.13
C SER A 154 5.19 -0.39 -27.63
N ARG A 155 4.66 -1.11 -26.64
CA ARG A 155 5.23 -2.34 -26.10
C ARG A 155 4.76 -3.56 -26.87
N GLY A 156 5.61 -4.59 -26.94
CA GLY A 156 5.24 -5.91 -27.45
C GLY A 156 4.33 -6.65 -26.45
N ILE A 157 3.07 -6.81 -26.81
CA ILE A 157 2.01 -7.37 -25.95
C ILE A 157 1.29 -8.50 -26.69
N ALA A 158 0.78 -9.48 -25.95
CA ALA A 158 0.00 -10.57 -26.55
C ALA A 158 -1.29 -10.05 -27.21
N VAL A 159 -1.68 -10.64 -28.34
CA VAL A 159 -2.94 -10.36 -29.03
C VAL A 159 -3.95 -11.45 -28.67
N THR A 160 -5.17 -11.08 -28.32
CA THR A 160 -6.25 -12.02 -27.98
C THR A 160 -7.56 -11.52 -28.59
N GLY A 161 -8.26 -12.38 -29.34
CA GLY A 161 -9.51 -11.96 -30.01
C GLY A 161 -9.32 -10.85 -31.06
N GLY A 162 -8.11 -10.67 -31.59
CA GLY A 162 -7.79 -9.66 -32.60
C GLY A 162 -7.37 -8.29 -32.04
N THR A 163 -7.42 -8.06 -30.73
CA THR A 163 -6.97 -6.82 -30.06
C THR A 163 -5.89 -7.11 -29.02
N MET A 164 -5.29 -6.05 -28.45
CA MET A 164 -4.28 -6.21 -27.41
C MET A 164 -4.89 -6.88 -26.16
N ALA A 165 -4.24 -7.92 -25.64
CA ALA A 165 -4.62 -8.56 -24.38
C ALA A 165 -4.46 -7.59 -23.20
N HIS A 166 -5.08 -7.87 -22.05
CA HIS A 166 -4.85 -7.08 -20.83
C HIS A 166 -3.37 -7.16 -20.39
N HIS A 167 -2.74 -6.00 -20.17
CA HIS A 167 -1.30 -5.91 -19.88
C HIS A 167 -0.92 -4.80 -18.91
N GLY A 168 -1.87 -4.42 -18.04
CA GLY A 168 -1.75 -3.28 -17.15
C GLY A 168 -1.89 -1.95 -17.91
N TYR A 169 -1.50 -0.87 -17.26
CA TYR A 169 -1.45 0.45 -17.87
C TYR A 169 -0.17 1.16 -17.43
N GLU A 170 0.32 2.04 -18.28
CA GLU A 170 1.33 3.02 -17.91
C GLU A 170 0.61 4.36 -17.72
N ARG A 171 0.88 5.05 -16.62
CA ARG A 171 0.16 6.28 -16.25
C ARG A 171 0.72 7.47 -17.05
N PRO A 172 -0.05 8.11 -17.94
CA PRO A 172 0.32 9.42 -18.47
C PRO A 172 0.12 10.50 -17.38
N GLY A 173 1.20 11.21 -17.02
CA GLY A 173 1.15 12.32 -16.06
C GLY A 173 0.66 11.97 -14.64
N THR A 174 -0.25 12.78 -14.10
CA THR A 174 -0.71 12.72 -12.69
C THR A 174 -2.03 11.97 -12.45
N GLY A 175 -2.71 11.48 -13.50
CA GLY A 175 -4.09 10.94 -13.46
C GLY A 175 -4.30 9.63 -12.69
N TYR A 176 -5.54 9.15 -12.52
CA TYR A 176 -5.87 7.98 -11.69
C TYR A 176 -5.42 6.63 -12.29
N GLN A 177 -5.23 5.64 -11.40
CA GLN A 177 -4.98 4.25 -11.76
C GLN A 177 -6.23 3.59 -12.33
N THR A 178 -6.16 3.05 -13.55
CA THR A 178 -7.23 2.22 -14.14
C THR A 178 -6.82 0.75 -14.09
N ASP A 179 -7.79 -0.16 -14.20
CA ASP A 179 -7.51 -1.59 -14.23
C ASP A 179 -6.82 -2.03 -15.53
N SER A 180 -6.89 -1.23 -16.61
CA SER A 180 -6.22 -1.48 -17.90
C SER A 180 -6.07 -0.22 -18.75
N CYS A 181 -5.10 -0.23 -19.67
CA CYS A 181 -4.89 0.84 -20.65
C CYS A 181 -5.96 0.80 -21.76
N ALA A 182 -6.17 1.93 -22.43
CA ALA A 182 -7.08 2.02 -23.58
C ALA A 182 -6.68 1.10 -24.76
N GLY A 183 -5.40 0.74 -24.85
CA GLY A 183 -4.83 -0.10 -25.91
C GLY A 183 -5.48 -1.46 -26.07
N ILE A 184 -6.10 -2.01 -25.01
CA ILE A 184 -6.80 -3.32 -25.06
C ILE A 184 -7.95 -3.36 -26.08
N ARG A 185 -8.50 -2.18 -26.42
CA ARG A 185 -9.63 -2.04 -27.34
C ARG A 185 -9.21 -2.04 -28.81
N PHE A 186 -7.91 -1.90 -29.08
CA PHE A 186 -7.38 -1.71 -30.41
C PHE A 186 -6.59 -2.92 -30.89
N LYS A 187 -6.55 -3.07 -32.21
CA LYS A 187 -5.65 -4.01 -32.86
C LYS A 187 -4.20 -3.55 -32.68
N PRO A 188 -3.22 -4.46 -32.78
CA PRO A 188 -1.81 -4.07 -32.81
C PRO A 188 -1.51 -3.15 -34.01
N LEU A 189 -0.47 -2.32 -33.89
CA LEU A 189 -0.06 -1.35 -34.92
C LEU A 189 0.21 -2.01 -36.27
N GLU A 190 0.68 -3.25 -36.27
CA GLU A 190 0.92 -4.06 -37.46
C GLU A 190 -0.37 -4.36 -38.25
N VAL A 191 -1.53 -4.21 -37.63
CA VAL A 191 -2.85 -4.51 -38.22
C VAL A 191 -3.69 -3.25 -38.42
N SER A 192 -3.62 -2.27 -37.51
CA SER A 192 -4.39 -1.03 -37.62
C SER A 192 -3.71 0.13 -36.88
N SER A 193 -3.75 1.32 -37.48
CA SER A 193 -3.34 2.58 -36.85
C SER A 193 -4.45 3.25 -36.04
N GLU A 194 -5.66 2.68 -36.01
CA GLU A 194 -6.84 3.27 -35.34
C GLU A 194 -6.58 3.62 -33.87
N GLY A 195 -5.89 2.74 -33.14
CA GLY A 195 -5.57 2.99 -31.73
C GLY A 195 -4.57 4.13 -31.53
N LEU A 196 -3.65 4.34 -32.47
CA LEU A 196 -2.69 5.44 -32.43
C LEU A 196 -3.38 6.76 -32.78
N ALA A 197 -4.22 6.76 -33.82
CA ALA A 197 -5.04 7.92 -34.16
C ALA A 197 -5.95 8.34 -32.99
N TRP A 198 -6.59 7.37 -32.33
CA TRP A 198 -7.39 7.62 -31.13
C TRP A 198 -6.57 8.19 -29.98
N LEU A 199 -5.34 7.69 -29.77
CA LEU A 199 -4.45 8.20 -28.72
C LEU A 199 -4.08 9.66 -28.98
N VAL A 200 -3.69 9.98 -30.22
CA VAL A 200 -3.36 11.36 -30.63
C VAL A 200 -4.55 12.28 -30.43
N GLU A 201 -5.73 11.88 -30.91
CA GLU A 201 -6.96 12.66 -30.77
C GLU A 201 -7.32 12.91 -29.31
N THR A 202 -7.30 11.86 -28.47
CA THR A 202 -7.65 11.97 -27.05
C THR A 202 -6.64 12.84 -26.30
N THR A 203 -5.36 12.74 -26.66
CA THR A 203 -4.29 13.55 -26.07
C THR A 203 -4.45 15.02 -26.47
N GLN A 204 -4.79 15.30 -27.72
CA GLN A 204 -5.09 16.66 -28.21
C GLN A 204 -6.31 17.26 -27.50
N GLN A 205 -7.42 16.50 -27.38
CA GLN A 205 -8.62 16.95 -26.67
C GLN A 205 -8.31 17.28 -25.21
N HIS A 206 -7.47 16.48 -24.55
CA HIS A 206 -7.06 16.73 -23.17
C HIS A 206 -6.21 18.00 -23.06
N LEU A 207 -5.26 18.19 -23.98
CA LEU A 207 -4.44 19.40 -24.06
C LEU A 207 -5.30 20.66 -24.26
N ASP A 208 -6.25 20.62 -25.20
CA ASP A 208 -7.14 21.73 -25.50
C ASP A 208 -8.01 22.08 -24.29
N GLN A 209 -8.51 21.06 -23.58
CA GLN A 209 -9.29 21.26 -22.36
C GLN A 209 -8.44 21.90 -21.25
N LEU A 210 -7.19 21.47 -21.06
CA LEU A 210 -6.27 22.06 -20.08
C LEU A 210 -5.93 23.50 -20.44
N ARG A 211 -5.64 23.81 -21.70
CA ARG A 211 -5.39 25.18 -22.18
C ARG A 211 -6.59 26.09 -21.91
N LYS A 212 -7.80 25.65 -22.27
CA LYS A 212 -9.03 26.40 -22.01
C LYS A 212 -9.23 26.66 -20.52
N THR A 213 -9.01 25.65 -19.67
CA THR A 213 -9.12 25.83 -18.22
C THR A 213 -8.04 26.77 -17.66
N TYR A 214 -6.81 26.69 -18.19
CA TYR A 214 -5.69 27.55 -17.80
C TYR A 214 -5.90 29.02 -18.20
N GLU A 215 -6.42 29.27 -19.40
CA GLU A 215 -6.80 30.61 -19.88
C GLU A 215 -7.95 31.19 -19.02
N GLY A 216 -8.95 30.36 -18.72
CA GLY A 216 -10.07 30.70 -17.86
C GLY A 216 -9.77 30.73 -16.36
N ARG A 217 -8.52 30.57 -15.92
CA ARG A 217 -8.16 30.36 -14.51
C ARG A 217 -8.67 31.46 -13.56
N GLU A 218 -8.74 32.70 -14.01
CA GLU A 218 -9.23 33.84 -13.21
C GLU A 218 -10.72 33.72 -12.87
N SER A 219 -11.45 32.86 -13.58
CA SER A 219 -12.86 32.55 -13.32
C SER A 219 -13.07 31.38 -12.36
N ILE A 220 -12.00 30.66 -11.96
CA ILE A 220 -12.11 29.54 -11.03
C ILE A 220 -12.53 30.05 -9.65
N ARG A 221 -13.57 29.44 -9.08
CA ARG A 221 -14.13 29.79 -7.76
C ARG A 221 -14.06 28.67 -6.73
N SER A 222 -13.65 27.48 -7.15
CA SER A 222 -13.33 26.41 -6.21
C SER A 222 -12.31 25.45 -6.79
N LEU A 223 -11.52 24.86 -5.88
CA LEU A 223 -10.59 23.79 -6.15
C LEU A 223 -10.86 22.66 -5.15
N VAL A 224 -10.57 21.41 -5.54
CA VAL A 224 -10.69 20.26 -4.64
C VAL A 224 -9.31 19.77 -4.28
N ARG A 225 -9.03 19.66 -2.98
CA ARG A 225 -7.85 18.99 -2.46
C ARG A 225 -8.24 17.74 -1.65
N ILE A 226 -7.31 16.81 -1.54
CA ILE A 226 -7.42 15.67 -0.62
C ILE A 226 -6.69 16.03 0.67
N ASP A 227 -7.37 15.90 1.82
CA ASP A 227 -6.75 16.16 3.11
C ASP A 227 -5.97 14.93 3.65
N ARG A 228 -5.38 15.07 4.84
CA ARG A 228 -4.62 13.97 5.48
C ARG A 228 -5.48 12.76 5.85
N ARG A 229 -6.80 12.90 5.87
CA ARG A 229 -7.78 11.85 6.15
C ARG A 229 -8.38 11.26 4.87
N ASN A 230 -7.78 11.57 3.72
CA ASN A 230 -8.24 11.15 2.40
C ASN A 230 -9.66 11.67 2.05
N GLN A 231 -10.06 12.81 2.63
CA GLN A 231 -11.34 13.45 2.35
C GLN A 231 -11.18 14.53 1.28
N ARG A 232 -12.18 14.64 0.41
CA ARG A 232 -12.28 15.70 -0.59
C ARG A 232 -12.72 16.98 0.12
N VAL A 233 -11.86 17.99 0.10
CA VAL A 233 -12.12 19.31 0.68
C VAL A 233 -12.15 20.32 -0.45
N GLU A 234 -13.26 21.03 -0.57
CA GLU A 234 -13.40 22.17 -1.47
C GLU A 234 -12.74 23.41 -0.85
N VAL A 235 -11.96 24.13 -1.65
CA VAL A 235 -11.24 25.35 -1.28
C VAL A 235 -11.71 26.47 -2.18
N THR A 236 -12.23 27.55 -1.58
CA THR A 236 -12.80 28.72 -2.27
C THR A 236 -11.94 29.97 -2.05
N PRO A 237 -12.06 31.03 -2.88
CA PRO A 237 -11.26 32.26 -2.79
C PRO A 237 -11.20 32.97 -1.45
N ASP A 238 -12.24 32.83 -0.62
CA ASP A 238 -12.35 33.40 0.71
C ASP A 238 -11.57 32.62 1.79
N MET A 239 -11.09 31.41 1.49
CA MET A 239 -10.33 30.60 2.42
C MET A 239 -8.84 30.99 2.45
N PRO A 240 -8.17 30.99 3.62
CA PRO A 240 -6.74 31.32 3.74
C PRO A 240 -5.83 30.47 2.86
N GLU A 241 -6.20 29.22 2.60
CA GLU A 241 -5.44 28.27 1.81
C GLU A 241 -5.52 28.53 0.30
N TRP A 242 -6.50 29.32 -0.17
CA TRP A 242 -6.78 29.53 -1.59
C TRP A 242 -5.55 29.89 -2.39
N ARG A 243 -4.78 30.89 -1.94
CA ARG A 243 -3.61 31.38 -2.67
C ARG A 243 -2.58 30.28 -2.93
N ARG A 244 -2.37 29.40 -1.94
CA ARG A 244 -1.43 28.28 -2.05
C ARG A 244 -1.97 27.21 -3.01
N GLU A 245 -3.22 26.81 -2.82
CA GLU A 245 -3.83 25.75 -3.62
C GLU A 245 -3.99 26.18 -5.09
N PHE A 246 -4.38 27.42 -5.33
CA PHE A 246 -4.48 28.00 -6.67
C PHE A 246 -3.12 28.07 -7.36
N ALA A 247 -2.07 28.54 -6.68
CA ALA A 247 -0.72 28.55 -7.24
C ALA A 247 -0.21 27.13 -7.57
N SER A 248 -0.48 26.16 -6.69
CA SER A 248 -0.13 24.75 -6.92
C SER A 248 -0.90 24.15 -8.11
N TRP A 249 -2.18 24.49 -8.24
CA TRP A 249 -3.02 24.09 -9.37
C TRP A 249 -2.49 24.68 -10.68
N VAL A 250 -2.17 25.98 -10.72
CA VAL A 250 -1.58 26.66 -11.89
C VAL A 250 -0.30 25.95 -12.33
N ALA A 251 0.65 25.74 -11.41
CA ALA A 251 1.93 25.08 -11.72
C ALA A 251 1.75 23.64 -12.23
N THR A 252 0.77 22.92 -11.69
CA THR A 252 0.43 21.56 -12.13
C THR A 252 -0.14 21.57 -13.55
N THR A 253 -1.11 22.43 -13.81
CA THR A 253 -1.73 22.58 -15.14
C THR A 253 -0.70 22.98 -16.20
N GLU A 254 0.20 23.93 -15.90
CA GLU A 254 1.29 24.30 -16.83
C GLU A 254 2.24 23.15 -17.13
N ARG A 255 2.61 22.37 -16.10
CA ARG A 255 3.45 21.19 -16.29
C ARG A 255 2.76 20.17 -17.18
N ASP A 256 1.48 19.92 -16.93
CA ASP A 256 0.72 18.91 -17.66
C ASP A 256 0.49 19.34 -19.13
N ILE A 257 0.27 20.63 -19.40
CA ILE A 257 0.26 21.21 -20.76
C ILE A 257 1.59 20.94 -21.47
N ARG A 258 2.73 21.33 -20.88
CA ARG A 258 4.06 21.12 -21.49
C ARG A 258 4.35 19.64 -21.75
N TRP A 259 3.90 18.77 -20.87
CA TRP A 259 4.11 17.34 -21.01
C TRP A 259 3.33 16.76 -22.19
N LEU A 260 2.05 17.12 -22.32
CA LEU A 260 1.20 16.68 -23.44
C LEU A 260 1.65 17.27 -24.78
N GLU A 261 2.12 18.51 -24.81
CA GLU A 261 2.74 19.11 -26.00
C GLU A 261 3.93 18.27 -26.47
N SER A 262 4.85 17.94 -25.55
CA SER A 262 6.00 17.09 -25.87
C SER A 262 5.61 15.67 -26.26
N ASP A 263 4.49 15.14 -25.78
CA ASP A 263 4.04 13.78 -26.12
C ASP A 263 3.44 13.72 -27.52
N LEU A 264 2.72 14.78 -27.93
CA LEU A 264 2.16 14.92 -29.28
C LEU A 264 3.21 15.22 -30.37
N GLU A 265 4.36 15.80 -30.00
CA GLU A 265 5.46 16.08 -30.92
C GLU A 265 6.34 14.85 -31.25
N ARG A 266 6.20 13.77 -30.49
CA ARG A 266 7.00 12.53 -30.63
C ARG A 266 6.34 11.51 -31.54
#